data_AF-A0A0S3TWI9-F1
#
_entry.id   AF-A0A0S3TWI9-F1
#
_cell.length_a   1.000
_cell.length_b   1.000
_cell.length_c   1.000
_cell.angle_alpha   90.00
_cell.angle_beta   90.00
_cell.angle_gamma   90.00
#
_symmetry.space_group_name_H-M   'P 1'
#
loop_
_entity.id
_entity.type
_entity.pdbx_description
1 polymer ?
#
loop_
_entity_poly.entity_id
_entity_poly.type
_entity_poly.pdbx_seq_one_letter_code
_entity_poly.pdbx_strand_id
1 'polypeptide(L)'
;MLNYALDYLFSYHLRLNPPEVIGPVPDGMRANAYVAEGTLNGEKVNGILRAGGGDWIDIRPDGVAITDVRGTIETDDGALIYLTYTGVMDLGEEGYSQATQGHFPKTARIHTTPRLQTAHPNYRWLNRLQCVGIAEINFETFEADFDVYALR
;
A
#
# COMPACT_ATOMS: atom_id res chain seq x y z
N MET A 1 -11.65 12.53 -26.51
CA MET A 1 -11.03 12.37 -25.18
C MET A 1 -12.15 12.00 -24.22
N LEU A 2 -11.95 11.00 -23.35
CA LEU A 2 -12.94 10.66 -22.33
C LEU A 2 -12.79 11.61 -21.15
N ASN A 3 -13.89 12.02 -20.52
CA ASN A 3 -13.86 12.81 -19.30
C ASN A 3 -13.53 11.91 -18.11
N TYR A 4 -12.72 12.40 -17.17
CA TYR A 4 -12.38 11.67 -15.96
C TYR A 4 -12.26 12.59 -14.75
N ALA A 5 -12.42 12.01 -13.55
CA ALA A 5 -12.15 12.69 -12.28
C ALA A 5 -11.56 11.71 -11.23
N LEU A 6 -11.00 12.27 -10.15
CA LEU A 6 -10.55 11.53 -8.98
C LEU A 6 -11.38 11.96 -7.77
N ASP A 7 -12.19 11.05 -7.25
CA ASP A 7 -12.97 11.26 -6.03
C ASP A 7 -12.17 10.73 -4.84
N TYR A 8 -11.86 11.58 -3.86
CA TYR A 8 -11.26 11.12 -2.61
C TYR A 8 -12.19 10.14 -1.87
N LEU A 9 -11.64 9.04 -1.36
CA LEU A 9 -12.38 8.05 -0.58
C LEU A 9 -12.02 8.11 0.90
N PHE A 10 -10.75 7.89 1.22
CA PHE A 10 -10.22 7.82 2.57
C PHE A 10 -8.69 7.92 2.52
N SER A 11 -8.12 8.23 3.68
CA SER A 11 -6.71 8.10 3.96
C SER A 11 -6.49 7.00 4.98
N TYR A 12 -5.29 6.44 4.99
CA TYR A 12 -4.90 5.51 6.04
C TYR A 12 -3.45 5.67 6.43
N HIS A 13 -3.22 5.62 7.75
CA HIS A 13 -1.91 5.56 8.36
C HIS A 13 -1.67 4.13 8.83
N LEU A 14 -0.47 3.60 8.60
CA LEU A 14 -0.11 2.27 9.07
C LEU A 14 1.32 2.21 9.59
N ARG A 15 1.55 1.27 10.50
CA ARG A 15 2.88 0.89 10.96
C ARG A 15 3.15 -0.55 10.56
N LEU A 16 4.31 -0.79 9.95
CA LEU A 16 4.78 -2.12 9.58
C LEU A 16 5.68 -2.68 10.69
N ASN A 17 5.73 -4.01 10.76
CA ASN A 17 6.83 -4.68 11.46
C ASN A 17 8.15 -4.45 10.71
N PRO A 18 9.30 -4.59 11.40
CA PRO A 18 10.58 -4.64 10.71
C PRO A 18 10.53 -5.65 9.54
N PRO A 19 11.02 -5.27 8.35
CA PRO A 19 10.85 -6.10 7.16
C PRO A 19 11.64 -7.40 7.28
N GLU A 20 11.06 -8.48 6.75
CA GLU A 20 11.75 -9.72 6.51
C GLU A 20 12.55 -9.60 5.20
N VAL A 21 13.86 -9.42 5.32
CA VAL A 21 14.74 -9.31 4.14
C VAL A 21 15.14 -10.69 3.66
N ILE A 22 14.68 -11.06 2.46
CA ILE A 22 15.10 -12.28 1.78
C ILE A 22 16.45 -12.04 1.08
N GLY A 23 16.63 -10.85 0.50
CA GLY A 23 17.86 -10.44 -0.17
C GLY A 23 17.82 -10.65 -1.69
N PRO A 24 18.98 -10.63 -2.36
CA PRO A 24 19.08 -10.78 -3.81
C PRO A 24 18.56 -12.16 -4.28
N VAL A 25 17.75 -12.14 -5.33
CA VAL A 25 17.19 -13.29 -6.06
C VAL A 25 17.35 -13.05 -7.58
N PRO A 26 17.02 -14.02 -8.46
CA PRO A 26 17.26 -13.84 -9.91
C PRO A 26 16.62 -12.59 -10.53
N ASP A 27 15.47 -12.15 -10.03
CA ASP A 27 14.70 -11.04 -10.61
C ASP A 27 14.95 -9.67 -9.94
N GLY A 28 15.75 -9.62 -8.86
CA GLY A 28 15.92 -8.40 -8.08
C GLY A 28 16.24 -8.69 -6.62
N MET A 29 15.79 -7.83 -5.70
CA MET A 29 15.91 -8.03 -4.26
C MET A 29 14.53 -8.16 -3.63
N ARG A 30 14.35 -9.20 -2.81
CA ARG A 30 13.07 -9.51 -2.17
C ARG A 30 13.06 -9.14 -0.69
N ALA A 31 11.93 -8.61 -0.26
CA ALA A 31 11.60 -8.41 1.15
C ALA A 31 10.09 -8.54 1.38
N ASN A 32 9.69 -8.95 2.57
CA ASN A 32 8.30 -8.96 2.99
C ASN A 32 8.09 -7.96 4.12
N ALA A 33 7.03 -7.16 4.03
CA ALA A 33 6.63 -6.27 5.12
C ALA A 33 5.22 -6.64 5.59
N TYR A 34 5.00 -6.64 6.90
CA TYR A 34 3.72 -7.05 7.48
C TYR A 34 3.11 -5.91 8.28
N VAL A 35 1.81 -5.69 8.11
CA VAL A 35 1.05 -4.69 8.84
C VAL A 35 0.99 -5.08 10.31
N ALA A 36 1.51 -4.21 11.18
CA ALA A 36 1.36 -4.33 12.63
C ALA A 36 0.00 -3.75 13.06
N GLU A 37 -0.29 -2.53 12.59
CA GLU A 37 -1.54 -1.82 12.84
C GLU A 37 -1.77 -0.74 11.77
N GLY A 38 -3.02 -0.29 11.63
CA GLY A 38 -3.32 0.89 10.82
C GLY A 38 -4.71 1.44 11.10
N THR A 39 -4.88 2.72 10.83
CA THR A 39 -6.13 3.47 11.03
C THR A 39 -6.57 4.07 9.70
N LEU A 40 -7.88 4.09 9.45
CA LEU A 40 -8.49 4.64 8.24
C LEU A 40 -9.46 5.75 8.60
N ASN A 41 -9.41 6.84 7.83
CA ASN A 41 -10.33 7.97 7.99
C ASN A 41 -10.84 8.45 6.62
N GLY A 42 -12.15 8.56 6.48
CA GLY A 42 -12.79 9.05 5.27
C GLY A 42 -14.25 9.42 5.50
N GLU A 43 -14.90 10.03 4.50
CA GLU A 43 -16.30 10.42 4.63
C GLU A 43 -17.24 9.21 4.81
N LYS A 44 -16.91 8.10 4.13
CA LYS A 44 -17.78 6.90 4.07
C LYS A 44 -17.11 5.62 4.56
N VAL A 45 -15.80 5.62 4.78
CA VAL A 45 -15.04 4.44 5.20
C VAL A 45 -14.11 4.88 6.33
N ASN A 46 -14.40 4.43 7.54
CA ASN A 46 -13.62 4.67 8.76
C ASN A 46 -13.40 3.35 9.47
N GLY A 47 -12.23 3.16 10.08
CA GLY A 47 -11.92 1.94 10.82
C GLY A 47 -10.42 1.65 10.90
N ILE A 48 -10.05 0.37 10.82
CA ILE A 48 -8.68 -0.09 10.98
C ILE A 48 -8.22 -0.99 9.82
N LEU A 49 -6.91 -0.97 9.56
CA LEU A 49 -6.27 -1.98 8.74
C LEU A 49 -5.79 -3.07 9.69
N ARG A 50 -6.38 -4.27 9.57
CA ARG A 50 -6.06 -5.37 10.47
C ARG A 50 -4.61 -5.81 10.34
N ALA A 51 -4.03 -6.19 11.48
CA ALA A 51 -2.77 -6.92 11.50
C ALA A 51 -2.85 -8.20 10.65
N GLY A 52 -1.73 -8.59 10.06
CA GLY A 52 -1.62 -9.79 9.22
C GLY A 52 -1.79 -9.56 7.72
N GLY A 53 -2.10 -8.33 7.30
CA GLY A 53 -1.83 -7.90 5.92
C GLY A 53 -0.31 -7.81 5.65
N GLY A 54 0.08 -7.78 4.37
CA GLY A 54 1.49 -7.67 4.01
C GLY A 54 1.73 -7.27 2.57
N ASP A 55 3.00 -6.95 2.31
CA ASP A 55 3.59 -6.57 1.03
C ASP A 55 4.73 -7.52 0.68
N TRP A 56 4.71 -8.09 -0.53
CA TRP A 56 5.74 -8.98 -1.08
C TRP A 56 6.58 -8.23 -2.12
N ILE A 57 7.49 -7.41 -1.61
CA ILE A 57 8.21 -6.38 -2.35
C ILE A 57 9.26 -7.02 -3.27
N ASP A 58 9.39 -6.47 -4.47
CA ASP A 58 10.47 -6.76 -5.41
C ASP A 58 11.19 -5.48 -5.82
N ILE A 59 12.44 -5.31 -5.38
CA ILE A 59 13.28 -4.17 -5.75
C ILE A 59 14.04 -4.52 -7.01
N ARG A 60 13.69 -3.86 -8.10
CA ARG A 60 14.31 -4.05 -9.42
C ARG A 60 15.69 -3.40 -9.48
N PRO A 61 16.57 -3.83 -10.40
CA PRO A 61 17.90 -3.23 -10.60
C PRO A 61 17.92 -1.73 -10.93
N ASP A 62 16.81 -1.17 -11.44
CA ASP A 62 16.66 0.27 -11.71
C ASP A 62 16.30 1.10 -10.47
N GLY A 63 16.24 0.48 -9.29
CA GLY A 63 15.93 1.15 -8.03
C GLY A 63 14.44 1.34 -7.74
N VAL A 64 13.56 0.82 -8.61
CA VAL A 64 12.12 0.83 -8.36
C VAL A 64 11.70 -0.44 -7.62
N ALA A 65 11.05 -0.27 -6.47
CA ALA A 65 10.35 -1.33 -5.77
C ALA A 65 8.94 -1.52 -6.33
N ILE A 66 8.56 -2.78 -6.56
CA ILE A 66 7.21 -3.19 -6.93
C ILE A 66 6.54 -3.78 -5.70
N THR A 67 5.39 -3.22 -5.33
CA THR A 67 4.57 -3.74 -4.22
C THR A 67 3.58 -4.80 -4.72
N ASP A 68 3.29 -5.80 -3.88
CA ASP A 68 2.20 -6.77 -4.06
C ASP A 68 1.53 -6.95 -2.70
N VAL A 69 0.45 -6.21 -2.48
CA VAL A 69 -0.17 -6.07 -1.17
C VAL A 69 -1.50 -6.80 -1.08
N ARG A 70 -1.71 -7.42 0.09
CA ARG A 70 -2.99 -8.00 0.51
C ARG A 70 -3.25 -7.58 1.96
N GLY A 71 -4.46 -7.10 2.24
CA GLY A 71 -4.86 -6.66 3.57
C GLY A 71 -6.38 -6.76 3.79
N THR A 72 -6.81 -6.51 5.01
CA THR A 72 -8.24 -6.45 5.37
C THR A 72 -8.50 -5.18 6.16
N ILE A 73 -9.35 -4.32 5.62
CA ILE A 73 -9.94 -3.19 6.33
C ILE A 73 -11.14 -3.72 7.11
N GLU A 74 -11.23 -3.32 8.38
CA GLU A 74 -12.41 -3.49 9.21
C GLU A 74 -12.97 -2.11 9.54
N THR A 75 -14.22 -1.86 9.15
CA THR A 75 -14.87 -0.57 9.41
C THR A 75 -15.44 -0.49 10.82
N ASP A 76 -15.70 0.72 11.31
CA ASP A 76 -16.27 0.95 12.65
C ASP A 76 -17.64 0.29 12.85
N ASP A 77 -18.40 0.09 11.77
CA ASP A 77 -19.69 -0.63 11.77
C ASP A 77 -19.55 -2.13 11.47
N GLY A 78 -18.32 -2.67 11.46
CA GLY A 78 -18.04 -4.11 11.42
C GLY A 78 -17.98 -4.74 10.03
N ALA A 79 -17.91 -3.95 8.95
CA ALA A 79 -17.72 -4.48 7.61
C ALA A 79 -16.27 -4.89 7.39
N LEU A 80 -16.07 -6.05 6.75
CA LEU A 80 -14.75 -6.46 6.25
C LEU A 80 -14.63 -6.13 4.78
N ILE A 81 -13.54 -5.45 4.42
CA ILE A 81 -13.20 -5.08 3.05
C ILE A 81 -11.81 -5.63 2.75
N TYR A 82 -11.74 -6.58 1.82
CA TYR A 82 -10.48 -7.08 1.29
C TYR A 82 -9.84 -6.00 0.42
N LEU A 83 -8.57 -5.73 0.70
CA LEU A 83 -7.73 -4.77 0.00
C LEU A 83 -6.61 -5.54 -0.72
N THR A 84 -6.44 -5.28 -2.00
CA THR A 84 -5.25 -5.72 -2.74
C THR A 84 -4.78 -4.64 -3.70
N TYR A 85 -3.47 -4.52 -3.88
CA TYR A 85 -2.90 -3.64 -4.88
C TYR A 85 -1.50 -4.07 -5.29
N THR A 86 -1.11 -3.62 -6.47
CA THR A 86 0.29 -3.44 -6.83
C THR A 86 0.59 -1.95 -6.92
N GLY A 87 1.87 -1.62 -6.93
CA GLY A 87 2.32 -0.24 -7.04
C GLY A 87 3.81 -0.13 -7.33
N VAL A 88 4.24 1.10 -7.55
CA VAL A 88 5.65 1.46 -7.76
C VAL A 88 6.10 2.36 -6.62
N MET A 89 7.24 2.04 -6.04
CA MET A 89 7.94 2.82 -5.03
C MET A 89 9.32 3.18 -5.57
N ASP A 90 9.56 4.47 -5.75
CA ASP A 90 10.84 4.95 -6.29
C ASP A 90 11.85 5.13 -5.14
N LEU A 91 12.90 4.30 -5.12
CA LEU A 91 14.00 4.38 -4.14
C LEU A 91 15.21 5.17 -4.68
N GLY A 92 15.09 5.76 -5.88
CA GLY A 92 16.16 6.44 -6.60
C GLY A 92 17.00 5.50 -7.46
N GLU A 93 17.79 6.05 -8.39
CA GLU A 93 18.59 5.28 -9.37
C GLU A 93 19.57 4.27 -8.72
N GLU A 94 20.09 4.60 -7.53
CA GLU A 94 20.98 3.71 -6.76
C GLU A 94 20.23 2.77 -5.82
N GLY A 95 18.89 2.85 -5.77
CA GLY A 95 18.03 2.22 -4.76
C GLY A 95 18.27 0.72 -4.59
N TYR A 96 18.48 0.01 -5.70
CA TYR A 96 18.82 -1.42 -5.65
C TYR A 96 20.15 -1.67 -4.92
N SER A 97 21.21 -0.99 -5.37
CA SER A 97 22.56 -1.17 -4.82
C SER A 97 22.61 -0.80 -3.33
N GLN A 98 21.87 0.24 -2.92
CA GLN A 98 21.75 0.66 -1.52
C GLN A 98 20.96 -0.37 -0.71
N ALA A 99 19.82 -0.84 -1.23
CA ALA A 99 18.99 -1.84 -0.55
C ALA A 99 19.75 -3.15 -0.30
N THR A 100 20.57 -3.61 -1.25
CA THR A 100 21.40 -4.82 -1.06
C THR A 100 22.45 -4.68 0.06
N GLN A 101 22.75 -3.44 0.47
CA GLN A 101 23.65 -3.13 1.59
C GLN A 101 22.87 -2.80 2.88
N GLY A 102 21.54 -2.92 2.87
CA GLY A 102 20.67 -2.58 3.99
C GLY A 102 20.41 -1.08 4.15
N HIS A 103 20.72 -0.27 3.13
CA HIS A 103 20.48 1.17 3.13
C HIS A 103 19.22 1.51 2.35
N PHE A 104 18.40 2.38 2.93
CA PHE A 104 17.18 2.91 2.30
C PHE A 104 17.17 4.43 2.42
N PRO A 105 16.49 5.15 1.51
CA PRO A 105 16.26 6.57 1.70
C PRO A 105 15.43 6.81 2.96
N LYS A 106 15.45 8.04 3.49
CA LYS A 106 14.63 8.39 4.66
C LYS A 106 13.14 8.16 4.38
N THR A 107 12.69 8.64 3.22
CA THR A 107 11.32 8.45 2.74
C THR A 107 11.30 8.05 1.26
N ALA A 108 10.20 7.40 0.83
CA ALA A 108 9.94 7.16 -0.58
C ALA A 108 8.44 7.32 -0.88
N ARG A 109 8.13 7.75 -2.11
CA ARG A 109 6.76 7.84 -2.60
C ARG A 109 6.33 6.53 -3.25
N ILE A 110 5.08 6.16 -3.01
CA ILE A 110 4.45 4.96 -3.54
C ILE A 110 3.20 5.38 -4.34
N HIS A 111 3.06 4.86 -5.55
CA HIS A 111 1.84 5.01 -6.35
C HIS A 111 1.22 3.64 -6.56
N THR A 112 -0.04 3.47 -6.16
CA THR A 112 -0.71 2.17 -6.11
C THR A 112 -2.01 2.17 -6.89
N THR A 113 -2.52 0.98 -7.19
CA THR A 113 -3.86 0.79 -7.76
C THR A 113 -4.72 -0.11 -6.87
N PRO A 114 -5.30 0.41 -5.78
CA PRO A 114 -6.14 -0.34 -4.87
C PRO A 114 -7.38 -0.94 -5.52
N ARG A 115 -7.66 -2.18 -5.14
CA ARG A 115 -8.93 -2.84 -5.38
C ARG A 115 -9.55 -3.24 -4.06
N LEU A 116 -10.82 -2.92 -3.91
CA LEU A 116 -11.60 -3.14 -2.70
C LEU A 116 -12.71 -4.14 -2.99
N GLN A 117 -12.90 -5.11 -2.09
CA GLN A 117 -13.92 -6.14 -2.22
C GLN A 117 -14.61 -6.41 -0.88
N THR A 118 -15.93 -6.42 -0.87
CA THR A 118 -16.73 -6.69 0.34
C THR A 118 -18.09 -7.28 0.02
N ALA A 119 -18.60 -8.09 0.94
CA ALA A 119 -19.97 -8.61 0.91
C ALA A 119 -20.96 -7.67 1.63
N HIS A 120 -20.47 -6.74 2.46
CA HIS A 120 -21.31 -5.92 3.34
C HIS A 120 -22.21 -4.97 2.54
N PRO A 121 -23.54 -4.98 2.76
CA PRO A 121 -24.49 -4.25 1.91
C PRO A 121 -24.21 -2.75 1.82
N ASN A 122 -23.81 -2.11 2.93
CA ASN A 122 -23.53 -0.66 2.97
C ASN A 122 -22.30 -0.25 2.13
N TYR A 123 -21.40 -1.20 1.85
CA TYR A 123 -20.12 -0.94 1.18
C TYR A 123 -20.01 -1.59 -0.22
N ARG A 124 -21.08 -2.24 -0.72
CA ARG A 124 -21.07 -2.90 -2.05
C ARG A 124 -20.71 -1.97 -3.20
N TRP A 125 -20.88 -0.66 -3.04
CA TRP A 125 -20.48 0.33 -4.02
C TRP A 125 -18.97 0.33 -4.27
N LEU A 126 -18.15 -0.03 -3.28
CA LEU A 126 -16.68 -0.16 -3.42
C LEU A 126 -16.28 -1.21 -4.45
N ASN A 127 -17.05 -2.30 -4.58
CA ASN A 127 -16.78 -3.38 -5.54
C ASN A 127 -16.84 -2.91 -7.01
N ARG A 128 -17.35 -1.71 -7.27
CA ARG A 128 -17.54 -1.13 -8.61
C ARG A 128 -16.52 -0.05 -8.96
N LEU A 129 -15.55 0.21 -8.10
CA LEU A 129 -14.56 1.27 -8.28
C LEU A 129 -13.26 0.71 -8.82
N GLN A 130 -12.60 1.51 -9.65
CA GLN A 130 -11.16 1.41 -9.86
C GLN A 130 -10.51 2.52 -9.05
N CYS A 131 -9.56 2.19 -8.18
CA CYS A 131 -8.90 3.18 -7.34
C CYS A 131 -7.44 3.41 -7.76
N VAL A 132 -6.92 4.56 -7.35
CA VAL A 132 -5.50 4.90 -7.33
C VAL A 132 -5.14 5.36 -5.92
N GLY A 133 -3.91 5.09 -5.50
CA GLY A 133 -3.39 5.51 -4.20
C GLY A 133 -2.07 6.24 -4.36
N ILE A 134 -1.85 7.22 -3.49
CA ILE A 134 -0.58 7.94 -3.34
C ILE A 134 -0.16 7.76 -1.89
N ALA A 135 1.10 7.41 -1.68
CA ALA A 135 1.64 7.19 -0.36
C ALA A 135 3.04 7.74 -0.20
N GLU A 136 3.43 7.91 1.06
CA GLU A 136 4.80 8.11 1.48
C GLU A 136 5.10 7.18 2.66
N ILE A 137 6.24 6.47 2.59
CA ILE A 137 6.74 5.64 3.68
C ILE A 137 7.99 6.27 4.30
N ASN A 138 8.12 6.18 5.62
CA ASN A 138 9.34 6.50 6.35
C ASN A 138 10.05 5.20 6.77
N PHE A 139 11.28 4.99 6.29
CA PHE A 139 12.04 3.76 6.55
C PHE A 139 12.70 3.72 7.93
N GLU A 140 12.76 4.85 8.65
CA GLU A 140 13.27 4.90 10.03
C GLU A 140 12.22 4.42 11.04
N THR A 141 10.94 4.72 10.79
CA THR A 141 9.81 4.37 11.68
C THR A 141 8.97 3.20 11.17
N PHE A 142 9.12 2.84 9.88
CA PHE A 142 8.27 1.91 9.16
C PHE A 142 6.78 2.30 9.18
N GLU A 143 6.53 3.60 9.16
CA GLU A 143 5.19 4.17 9.06
C GLU A 143 4.94 4.66 7.64
N ALA A 144 3.69 4.54 7.19
CA ALA A 144 3.28 5.02 5.88
C ALA A 144 1.90 5.66 5.93
N ASP A 145 1.75 6.75 5.20
CA ASP A 145 0.50 7.47 5.00
C ASP A 145 0.05 7.32 3.55
N PHE A 146 -1.23 7.04 3.36
CA PHE A 146 -1.84 6.83 2.05
C PHE A 146 -3.08 7.71 1.88
N ASP A 147 -3.27 8.25 0.70
CA ASP A 147 -4.55 8.77 0.21
C ASP A 147 -5.07 7.89 -0.93
N VAL A 148 -6.35 7.52 -0.88
CA VAL A 148 -6.99 6.65 -1.87
C VAL A 148 -8.13 7.39 -2.56
N TYR A 149 -8.14 7.31 -3.90
CA TYR A 149 -9.12 7.96 -4.75
C TYR A 149 -9.78 6.94 -5.68
N ALA A 150 -11.05 7.14 -6.00
CA ALA A 150 -11.75 6.43 -7.07
C ALA A 150 -11.62 7.20 -8.40
N LEU A 151 -11.28 6.48 -9.46
CA LEU A 151 -11.36 6.99 -10.83
C LEU A 151 -12.83 6.98 -11.30
N ARG A 152 -13.27 8.09 -11.89
CA ARG A 152 -14.61 8.29 -12.45
C ARG A 152 -14.57 8.63 -13.91
#